data_AF-A0AAU3FUX5-F1
#
_entry.id   AF-A0AAU3FUX5-F1
#
_cell.length_a   1.000
_cell.length_b   1.000
_cell.length_c   1.000
_cell.angle_alpha   90.00
_cell.angle_beta   90.00
_cell.angle_gamma   90.00
#
_symmetry.space_group_name_H-M   'P 1'
#
loop_
_entity.id
_entity.type
_entity.pdbx_description
1 polymer ?
#
loop_
_entity_poly.entity_id
_entity_poly.type
_entity_poly.pdbx_seq_one_letter_code
_entity_poly.pdbx_strand_id
1 'polypeptide(L)'
;MALSAVAIGRLAWAAGIRDFRPLVDAIAIAIAESGGDAGEVGDEGLQDQKWGPSIGLWQIRSLKAEEGKGGLRDGSKLRDPAFNARAMYSISGGGKNWKPWSVFTPTDPLGFARYMAALGPAQVAAATIRATGGDGGAAPEPEPVPAAPADGLASVISDAAQTPVIVTKWLMEPGTWKRIAYAVVGMALVVSGLRIVAQPVVDGAADVAGKVARAAIAKGK
;
A
#
# COMPACT_ATOMS: atom_id res chain seq x y z
N MET A 1 -11.78 -10.91 -10.61
CA MET A 1 -12.86 -9.98 -10.20
C MET A 1 -12.33 -9.20 -9.02
N ALA A 2 -12.30 -7.87 -9.11
CA ALA A 2 -11.76 -7.03 -8.06
C ALA A 2 -12.68 -6.98 -6.83
N LEU A 3 -12.10 -7.18 -5.64
CA LEU A 3 -12.75 -6.98 -4.35
C LEU A 3 -12.76 -5.50 -3.97
N SER A 4 -13.78 -5.09 -3.23
CA SER A 4 -13.86 -3.73 -2.67
C SER A 4 -12.83 -3.53 -1.55
N ALA A 5 -12.47 -2.28 -1.28
CA ALA A 5 -11.56 -1.92 -0.18
C ALA A 5 -12.03 -2.43 1.18
N VAL A 6 -13.35 -2.42 1.44
CA VAL A 6 -13.95 -2.96 2.67
C VAL A 6 -13.79 -4.49 2.72
N ALA A 7 -14.01 -5.21 1.62
CA ALA A 7 -13.83 -6.65 1.57
C ALA A 7 -12.35 -7.05 1.80
N ILE A 8 -11.41 -6.34 1.16
CA ILE A 8 -9.97 -6.49 1.40
C ILE A 8 -9.63 -6.24 2.87
N GLY A 9 -10.15 -5.16 3.45
CA GLY A 9 -9.91 -4.82 4.85
C GLY A 9 -10.48 -5.86 5.81
N ARG A 10 -11.65 -6.44 5.51
CA ARG A 10 -12.23 -7.54 6.30
C ARG A 10 -11.35 -8.79 6.26
N LEU A 11 -10.71 -9.09 5.14
CA LEU A 11 -9.75 -10.20 5.03
C LEU A 11 -8.49 -9.91 5.87
N ALA A 12 -7.92 -8.71 5.78
CA ALA A 12 -6.79 -8.30 6.60
C ALA A 12 -7.12 -8.30 8.11
N TRP A 13 -8.33 -7.85 8.47
CA TRP A 13 -8.86 -7.95 9.81
C TRP A 13 -9.00 -9.42 10.24
N ALA A 14 -9.65 -10.27 9.45
CA ALA A 14 -9.79 -11.69 9.77
C ALA A 14 -8.42 -12.39 9.95
N ALA A 15 -7.39 -11.97 9.21
CA ALA A 15 -6.03 -12.48 9.35
C ALA A 15 -5.29 -11.98 10.61
N GLY A 16 -5.77 -10.91 11.27
CA GLY A 16 -5.26 -10.44 12.55
C GLY A 16 -4.75 -8.99 12.57
N ILE A 17 -4.84 -8.24 11.48
CA ILE A 17 -4.47 -6.81 11.47
C ILE A 17 -5.56 -6.02 12.20
N ARG A 18 -5.27 -5.57 13.43
CA ARG A 18 -6.22 -4.89 14.33
C ARG A 18 -5.98 -3.38 14.44
N ASP A 19 -4.73 -2.97 14.32
CA ASP A 19 -4.36 -1.57 14.44
C ASP A 19 -4.79 -0.79 13.18
N PHE A 20 -5.34 0.41 13.38
CA PHE A 20 -5.92 1.20 12.29
C PHE A 20 -4.92 1.50 11.19
N ARG A 21 -3.71 1.96 11.55
CA ARG A 21 -2.71 2.34 10.55
C ARG A 21 -2.21 1.13 9.74
N PRO A 22 -1.78 0.02 10.36
CA PRO A 22 -1.50 -1.22 9.63
C PRO A 22 -2.67 -1.74 8.78
N LEU A 23 -3.92 -1.57 9.22
CA LEU A 23 -5.08 -1.97 8.42
C LEU A 23 -5.22 -1.13 7.16
N VAL A 24 -5.04 0.20 7.26
CA VAL A 24 -4.99 1.10 6.11
C VAL A 24 -3.88 0.69 5.14
N ASP A 25 -2.67 0.45 5.66
CA ASP A 25 -1.53 0.06 4.83
C ASP A 25 -1.78 -1.28 4.12
N ALA A 26 -2.34 -2.28 4.81
CA ALA A 26 -2.71 -3.56 4.22
C ALA A 26 -3.72 -3.41 3.06
N ILE A 27 -4.75 -2.57 3.23
CA ILE A 27 -5.77 -2.33 2.19
C ILE A 27 -5.14 -1.60 1.00
N ALA A 28 -4.37 -0.54 1.25
CA ALA A 28 -3.75 0.26 0.21
C ALA A 28 -2.74 -0.56 -0.61
N ILE A 29 -1.95 -1.41 0.04
CA ILE A 29 -1.01 -2.32 -0.64
C ILE A 29 -1.77 -3.27 -1.56
N ALA A 30 -2.84 -3.94 -1.11
CA ALA A 30 -3.58 -4.86 -1.99
C ALA A 30 -4.18 -4.16 -3.22
N ILE A 31 -4.69 -2.94 -3.06
CA ILE A 31 -5.19 -2.15 -4.18
C ILE A 31 -4.05 -1.77 -5.14
N ALA A 32 -2.88 -1.39 -4.61
CA ALA A 32 -1.73 -0.99 -5.42
C ALA A 32 -1.07 -2.17 -6.17
N GLU A 33 -1.03 -3.33 -5.53
CA GLU A 33 -0.43 -4.56 -6.03
C GLU A 33 -1.30 -5.22 -7.11
N SER A 34 -2.60 -5.40 -6.86
CA SER A 34 -3.47 -6.20 -7.74
C SER A 34 -4.75 -5.49 -8.21
N GLY A 35 -4.95 -4.22 -7.86
CA GLY A 35 -6.23 -3.55 -8.08
C GLY A 35 -7.40 -4.19 -7.31
N GLY A 36 -7.10 -5.02 -6.31
CA GLY A 36 -8.09 -5.83 -5.59
C GLY A 36 -8.47 -7.14 -6.27
N ASP A 37 -7.85 -7.54 -7.38
CA ASP A 37 -8.10 -8.85 -7.98
C ASP A 37 -7.35 -9.96 -7.23
N ALA A 38 -8.09 -10.92 -6.69
CA ALA A 38 -7.53 -12.09 -6.03
C ALA A 38 -6.97 -13.15 -7.00
N GLY A 39 -7.31 -13.02 -8.29
CA GLY A 39 -6.79 -13.85 -9.37
C GLY A 39 -5.54 -13.28 -10.04
N GLU A 40 -5.03 -12.13 -9.61
CA GLU A 40 -3.87 -11.50 -10.27
C GLU A 40 -2.61 -12.34 -10.10
N VAL A 41 -1.84 -12.46 -11.19
CA VAL A 41 -0.53 -13.12 -11.21
C VAL A 41 0.49 -12.13 -11.76
N GLY A 42 1.46 -11.79 -10.93
CA GLY A 42 2.57 -10.91 -11.28
C GLY A 42 3.91 -11.65 -11.28
N ASP A 43 4.96 -10.91 -11.64
CA ASP A 43 6.35 -11.37 -11.64
C ASP A 43 6.63 -12.68 -12.41
N GLU A 44 5.82 -12.97 -13.43
CA GLU A 44 5.95 -14.23 -14.17
C GLU A 44 7.33 -14.40 -14.82
N GLY A 45 7.98 -13.28 -15.19
CA GLY A 45 9.34 -13.25 -15.75
C GLY A 45 10.48 -13.33 -14.72
N LEU A 46 10.18 -13.27 -13.42
CA LEU A 46 11.19 -13.32 -12.36
C LEU A 46 11.30 -14.69 -11.69
N GLN A 47 10.61 -15.70 -12.22
CA GLN A 47 10.58 -17.04 -11.65
C GLN A 47 11.92 -17.76 -11.81
N ASP A 48 12.28 -18.59 -10.83
CA ASP A 48 13.51 -19.41 -10.86
C ASP A 48 13.25 -20.81 -10.28
N GLN A 49 14.30 -21.57 -9.93
CA GLN A 49 14.14 -22.91 -9.35
C GLN A 49 13.48 -22.91 -7.96
N LYS A 50 13.56 -21.80 -7.22
CA LYS A 50 13.07 -21.66 -5.84
C LYS A 50 11.72 -20.93 -5.78
N TRP A 51 11.59 -19.84 -6.52
CA TRP A 51 10.47 -18.91 -6.47
C TRP A 51 9.57 -19.08 -7.69
N GLY A 52 8.26 -19.23 -7.45
CA GLY A 52 7.22 -19.12 -8.47
C GLY A 52 6.82 -17.66 -8.68
N PRO A 53 5.66 -17.36 -9.27
CA PRO A 53 5.18 -15.99 -9.48
C PRO A 53 4.65 -15.36 -8.19
N SER A 54 4.30 -14.07 -8.24
CA SER A 54 3.53 -13.38 -7.19
C SER A 54 2.03 -13.54 -7.46
N ILE A 55 1.23 -13.91 -6.45
CA ILE A 55 -0.17 -14.31 -6.66
C ILE A 55 -1.10 -13.62 -5.66
N GLY A 56 -2.25 -13.18 -6.16
CA GLY A 56 -3.40 -12.73 -5.37
C GLY A 56 -3.32 -11.28 -4.91
N LEU A 57 -4.19 -10.96 -3.94
CA LEU A 57 -4.42 -9.58 -3.49
C LEU A 57 -3.15 -8.84 -3.07
N TRP A 58 -2.32 -9.48 -2.24
CA TRP A 58 -1.08 -8.90 -1.73
C TRP A 58 0.14 -9.35 -2.53
N GLN A 59 -0.04 -9.87 -3.75
CA GLN A 59 1.04 -10.32 -4.64
C GLN A 59 2.11 -11.12 -3.88
N ILE A 60 1.68 -12.17 -3.18
CA ILE A 60 2.57 -12.99 -2.37
C ILE A 60 3.41 -13.84 -3.31
N ARG A 61 4.73 -13.71 -3.19
CA ARG A 61 5.66 -14.54 -3.94
C ARG A 61 5.57 -16.00 -3.52
N SER A 62 5.19 -16.89 -4.43
CA SER A 62 5.07 -18.32 -4.15
C SER A 62 6.44 -19.02 -4.06
N LEU A 63 6.53 -20.05 -3.22
CA LEU A 63 7.68 -20.97 -3.19
C LEU A 63 7.33 -22.26 -3.92
N LYS A 64 8.13 -22.63 -4.92
CA LYS A 64 7.95 -23.91 -5.64
C LYS A 64 8.05 -25.11 -4.71
N ALA A 65 8.87 -25.01 -3.66
CA ALA A 65 9.01 -26.05 -2.66
C ALA A 65 7.75 -26.23 -1.78
N GLU A 66 6.84 -25.26 -1.71
CA GLU A 66 5.60 -25.29 -0.93
C GLU A 66 4.35 -25.60 -1.76
N GLU A 67 4.49 -25.68 -3.09
CA GLU A 67 3.39 -25.93 -4.01
C GLU A 67 2.63 -27.22 -3.66
N GLY A 68 1.32 -27.10 -3.44
CA GLY A 68 0.41 -28.19 -3.07
C GLY A 68 0.55 -28.70 -1.63
N LYS A 69 1.40 -28.09 -0.80
CA LYS A 69 1.70 -28.56 0.57
C LYS A 69 0.97 -27.79 1.66
N GLY A 70 0.29 -26.70 1.33
CA GLY A 70 -0.45 -25.86 2.25
C GLY A 70 0.39 -24.91 3.11
N GLY A 71 1.69 -24.79 2.86
CA GLY A 71 2.54 -23.76 3.46
C GLY A 71 2.13 -22.35 3.01
N LEU A 72 2.44 -21.30 3.78
CA LEU A 72 1.93 -19.93 3.55
C LEU A 72 2.28 -19.34 2.18
N ARG A 73 3.20 -19.93 1.42
CA ARG A 73 3.55 -19.53 0.05
C ARG A 73 3.25 -20.61 -0.99
N ASP A 74 2.32 -21.52 -0.68
CA ASP A 74 1.75 -22.50 -1.60
C ASP A 74 0.98 -21.79 -2.73
N GLY A 75 1.56 -21.79 -3.94
CA GLY A 75 1.01 -21.09 -5.10
C GLY A 75 -0.38 -21.55 -5.49
N SER A 76 -0.69 -22.83 -5.29
CA SER A 76 -2.01 -23.41 -5.56
C SER A 76 -3.14 -22.82 -4.71
N LYS A 77 -2.80 -22.19 -3.57
CA LYS A 77 -3.77 -21.61 -2.63
C LYS A 77 -3.77 -20.09 -2.59
N LEU A 78 -2.74 -19.43 -3.14
CA LEU A 78 -2.62 -17.97 -3.02
C LEU A 78 -3.70 -17.18 -3.75
N ARG A 79 -4.51 -17.81 -4.63
CA ARG A 79 -5.72 -17.23 -5.23
C ARG A 79 -6.91 -17.17 -4.26
N ASP A 80 -6.92 -17.96 -3.19
CA ASP A 80 -7.90 -17.84 -2.12
C ASP A 80 -7.60 -16.56 -1.30
N PRO A 81 -8.49 -15.55 -1.31
CA PRO A 81 -8.27 -14.29 -0.60
C PRO A 81 -7.98 -14.46 0.90
N ALA A 82 -8.62 -15.44 1.56
CA ALA A 82 -8.42 -15.67 2.99
C ALA A 82 -7.04 -16.29 3.27
N PHE A 83 -6.59 -17.20 2.40
CA PHE A 83 -5.25 -17.76 2.45
C PHE A 83 -4.18 -16.69 2.19
N ASN A 84 -4.38 -15.87 1.15
CA ASN A 84 -3.49 -14.78 0.79
C ASN A 84 -3.34 -13.76 1.94
N ALA A 85 -4.44 -13.44 2.64
CA ALA A 85 -4.43 -12.56 3.80
C ALA A 85 -3.61 -13.12 4.98
N ARG A 86 -3.69 -14.43 5.25
CA ARG A 86 -2.86 -15.07 6.29
C ARG A 86 -1.38 -15.03 5.93
N ALA A 87 -1.04 -15.25 4.67
CA ALA A 87 0.32 -15.13 4.18
C ALA A 87 0.85 -13.69 4.33
N MET A 88 0.07 -12.69 3.92
CA MET A 88 0.37 -11.27 4.13
C MET A 88 0.59 -10.95 5.61
N TYR A 89 -0.30 -11.40 6.49
CA TYR A 89 -0.18 -11.16 7.93
C TYR A 89 1.15 -11.71 8.48
N SER A 90 1.50 -12.94 8.10
CA SER A 90 2.77 -13.55 8.53
C SER A 90 3.99 -12.81 7.96
N ILE A 91 3.99 -12.48 6.67
CA ILE A 91 5.15 -11.86 5.99
C ILE A 91 5.37 -10.43 6.49
N SER A 92 4.29 -9.71 6.78
CA SER A 92 4.34 -8.35 7.32
C SER A 92 4.68 -8.30 8.82
N GLY A 93 4.85 -9.45 9.49
CA GLY A 93 5.05 -9.50 10.93
C GLY A 93 3.86 -8.95 11.72
N GLY A 94 2.63 -9.22 11.24
CA GLY A 94 1.39 -8.69 11.79
C GLY A 94 1.18 -7.21 11.47
N GLY A 95 1.60 -6.76 10.28
CA GLY A 95 1.47 -5.38 9.84
C GLY A 95 2.53 -4.41 10.38
N LYS A 96 3.61 -4.95 10.97
CA LYS A 96 4.72 -4.17 11.55
C LYS A 96 5.84 -3.89 10.54
N ASN A 97 5.89 -4.61 9.44
CA ASN A 97 6.93 -4.51 8.42
C ASN A 97 6.37 -4.66 7.01
N TRP A 98 6.23 -3.55 6.30
CA TRP A 98 5.76 -3.51 4.91
C TRP A 98 6.89 -3.44 3.86
N LYS A 99 8.16 -3.46 4.31
CA LYS A 99 9.34 -3.46 3.41
C LYS A 99 9.36 -4.58 2.35
N PRO A 100 8.74 -5.76 2.56
CA PRO A 100 8.68 -6.78 1.52
C PRO A 100 7.87 -6.39 0.27
N TRP A 101 7.00 -5.37 0.35
CA TRP A 101 6.19 -4.90 -0.78
C TRP A 101 6.81 -3.66 -1.40
N SER A 102 7.26 -3.76 -2.65
CA SER A 102 7.91 -2.64 -3.33
C SER A 102 6.97 -1.45 -3.50
N VAL A 103 5.66 -1.67 -3.67
CA VAL A 103 4.67 -0.59 -3.75
C VAL A 103 4.60 0.27 -2.49
N PHE A 104 5.05 -0.23 -1.34
CA PHE A 104 5.14 0.54 -0.09
C PHE A 104 6.46 1.33 0.03
N THR A 105 7.40 1.10 -0.89
CA THR A 105 8.76 1.65 -0.81
C THR A 105 9.01 2.69 -1.91
N PRO A 106 9.76 3.77 -1.63
CA PRO A 106 10.12 4.76 -2.65
C PRO A 106 11.02 4.23 -3.78
N THR A 107 11.59 3.03 -3.64
CA THR A 107 12.44 2.39 -4.65
C THR A 107 11.67 1.89 -5.86
N ASP A 108 10.34 1.78 -5.77
CA ASP A 108 9.44 1.63 -6.93
C ASP A 108 8.52 2.87 -6.99
N PRO A 109 8.91 3.93 -7.71
CA PRO A 109 8.13 5.18 -7.75
C PRO A 109 6.72 5.00 -8.29
N LEU A 110 6.51 4.08 -9.24
CA LEU A 110 5.21 3.84 -9.84
C LEU A 110 4.32 2.99 -8.91
N GLY A 111 4.87 1.96 -8.28
CA GLY A 111 4.21 1.24 -7.19
C GLY A 111 3.83 2.15 -6.04
N PHE A 112 4.76 3.00 -5.60
CA PHE A 112 4.52 3.95 -4.53
C PHE A 112 3.43 4.97 -4.88
N ALA A 113 3.39 5.46 -6.12
CA ALA A 113 2.30 6.31 -6.59
C ALA A 113 0.93 5.60 -6.53
N ARG A 114 0.86 4.32 -6.90
CA ARG A 114 -0.36 3.50 -6.78
C ARG A 114 -0.79 3.32 -5.33
N TYR A 115 0.16 3.03 -4.42
CA TYR A 115 -0.09 2.96 -2.98
C TYR A 115 -0.64 4.27 -2.42
N MET A 116 0.00 5.41 -2.77
CA MET A 116 -0.46 6.72 -2.33
C MET A 116 -1.88 7.05 -2.82
N ALA A 117 -2.21 6.69 -4.07
CA ALA A 117 -3.56 6.85 -4.61
C ALA A 117 -4.60 5.97 -3.88
N ALA A 118 -4.19 4.81 -3.37
CA ALA A 118 -5.05 3.89 -2.64
C ALA A 118 -5.29 4.29 -1.17
N LEU A 119 -4.52 5.21 -0.60
CA LEU A 119 -4.63 5.59 0.81
C LEU A 119 -5.99 6.17 1.20
N GLY A 120 -6.60 7.00 0.35
CA GLY A 120 -7.92 7.59 0.63
C GLY A 120 -9.01 6.52 0.80
N PRO A 121 -9.25 5.67 -0.22
CA PRO A 121 -10.18 4.56 -0.12
C PRO A 121 -9.87 3.60 1.04
N ALA A 122 -8.58 3.34 1.30
CA ALA A 122 -8.16 2.47 2.40
C ALA A 122 -8.49 3.04 3.79
N GLN A 123 -8.32 4.34 3.99
CA GLN A 123 -8.69 5.02 5.25
C GLN A 123 -10.19 4.92 5.52
N VAL A 124 -11.03 5.16 4.51
CA VAL A 124 -12.48 5.03 4.62
C VAL A 124 -12.86 3.59 4.97
N ALA A 125 -12.31 2.61 4.25
CA ALA A 125 -12.60 1.20 4.52
C ALA A 125 -12.17 0.76 5.92
N ALA A 126 -10.98 1.14 6.38
CA ALA A 126 -10.49 0.83 7.72
C ALA A 126 -11.38 1.46 8.81
N ALA A 127 -11.86 2.69 8.59
CA ALA A 127 -12.76 3.36 9.52
C ALA A 127 -14.12 2.62 9.61
N THR A 128 -14.69 2.24 8.47
CA THR A 128 -15.91 1.43 8.39
C THR A 128 -15.76 0.11 9.15
N ILE A 129 -14.64 -0.59 8.99
CA ILE A 129 -14.39 -1.87 9.68
C ILE A 129 -14.32 -1.68 11.19
N ARG A 130 -13.63 -0.64 11.69
CA ARG A 130 -13.59 -0.35 13.14
C ARG A 130 -14.95 0.04 13.70
N ALA A 131 -15.74 0.81 12.96
CA ALA A 131 -17.08 1.22 13.38
C ALA A 131 -18.07 0.05 13.44
N THR A 132 -17.88 -0.97 12.59
CA THR A 132 -18.78 -2.13 12.49
C THR A 132 -18.27 -3.36 13.25
N GLY A 133 -17.25 -3.20 14.11
CA GLY A 133 -16.76 -4.28 14.98
C GLY A 133 -15.96 -5.39 14.28
N GLY A 134 -15.77 -5.34 12.95
CA GLY A 134 -15.02 -6.34 12.20
C GLY A 134 -15.62 -7.76 12.24
N ASP A 135 -16.84 -7.90 12.77
CA ASP A 135 -17.59 -9.14 12.75
C ASP A 135 -18.19 -9.31 11.34
N GLY A 136 -17.84 -10.42 10.70
CA GLY A 136 -18.29 -10.80 9.36
C GLY A 136 -19.77 -11.20 9.30
N GLY A 137 -20.66 -10.45 9.94
CA GLY A 137 -22.09 -10.64 9.82
C GLY A 137 -22.55 -10.32 8.40
N ALA A 138 -23.36 -11.22 7.83
CA ALA A 138 -24.33 -10.86 6.80
C ALA A 138 -24.99 -9.54 7.16
N ALA A 139 -25.29 -8.71 6.15
CA ALA A 139 -25.94 -7.42 6.34
C ALA A 139 -27.05 -7.55 7.41
N PRO A 140 -27.03 -6.76 8.49
CA PRO A 140 -28.15 -6.75 9.40
C PRO A 140 -29.37 -6.29 8.60
N GLU A 141 -30.38 -7.15 8.54
CA GLU A 141 -31.74 -6.71 8.25
C GLU A 141 -32.05 -5.60 9.28
N PRO A 142 -32.48 -4.40 8.85
CA PRO A 142 -32.50 -3.24 9.74
C PRO A 142 -33.63 -3.38 10.76
N GLU A 143 -33.29 -3.85 11.95
CA GLU A 143 -34.11 -3.59 13.14
C GLU A 143 -34.03 -2.10 13.51
N PRO A 144 -35.14 -1.48 13.94
CA PRO A 144 -35.27 -0.04 14.03
C PRO A 144 -34.57 0.52 15.27
N VAL A 145 -33.38 1.08 15.07
CA VAL A 145 -32.67 1.87 16.09
C VAL A 145 -33.15 3.33 16.01
N PRO A 146 -33.45 4.01 17.14
CA PRO A 146 -33.95 5.38 17.16
C PRO A 146 -32.96 6.37 16.53
N ALA A 147 -33.50 7.27 15.72
CA ALA A 147 -32.81 8.17 14.81
C ALA A 147 -31.68 8.99 15.47
N ALA A 148 -30.44 8.64 15.14
CA ALA A 148 -29.33 9.59 15.11
C ALA A 148 -29.48 10.47 13.86
N PRO A 149 -29.02 11.74 13.87
CA PRO A 149 -29.25 12.68 12.79
C PRO A 149 -28.71 12.14 11.45
N ALA A 150 -29.63 11.98 10.50
CA ALA A 150 -29.45 11.27 9.23
C ALA A 150 -28.38 11.88 8.30
N ASP A 151 -27.91 13.08 8.59
CA ASP A 151 -27.06 13.87 7.69
C ASP A 151 -25.62 13.35 7.60
N GLY A 152 -25.09 12.76 8.69
CA GLY A 152 -23.71 12.29 8.76
C GLY A 152 -23.49 10.91 8.12
N LEU A 153 -24.50 10.03 8.17
CA LEU A 153 -24.39 8.67 7.65
C LEU A 153 -24.83 8.60 6.18
N ALA A 154 -25.82 9.41 5.78
CA ALA A 154 -26.32 9.44 4.41
C ALA A 154 -25.25 9.96 3.44
N SER A 155 -24.44 10.95 3.83
CA SER A 155 -23.33 11.48 3.02
C SER A 155 -22.21 10.45 2.81
N VAL A 156 -21.86 9.69 3.85
CA VAL A 156 -20.83 8.64 3.78
C VAL A 156 -21.32 7.44 2.96
N ILE A 157 -22.60 7.08 3.05
CA ILE A 157 -23.19 5.97 2.28
C ILE A 157 -23.43 6.35 0.82
N SER A 158 -23.82 7.60 0.53
CA SER A 158 -23.95 8.09 -0.86
C SER A 158 -22.60 8.15 -1.58
N ASP A 159 -21.52 8.46 -0.87
CA ASP A 159 -20.15 8.46 -1.43
C ASP A 159 -19.61 7.03 -1.63
N ALA A 160 -19.98 6.10 -0.74
CA ALA A 160 -19.59 4.69 -0.82
C ALA A 160 -20.31 3.93 -1.95
N ALA A 161 -21.51 4.35 -2.33
CA ALA A 161 -22.29 3.74 -3.41
C ALA A 161 -21.81 4.15 -4.83
N GLN A 162 -21.00 5.22 -4.95
CA GLN A 162 -20.42 5.67 -6.23
C GLN A 162 -18.97 5.18 -6.46
N THR A 163 -18.35 4.54 -5.47
CA THR A 163 -16.91 4.24 -5.46
C THR A 163 -16.41 3.29 -6.58
N PRO A 164 -17.17 2.30 -7.10
CA PRO A 164 -16.69 1.47 -8.21
C PRO A 164 -16.56 2.24 -9.55
N VAL A 165 -17.34 3.32 -9.71
CA VAL A 165 -17.40 4.12 -10.96
C VAL A 165 -16.48 5.34 -10.89
N ILE A 166 -16.22 5.89 -9.70
CA ILE A 166 -15.34 7.05 -9.52
C ILE A 166 -13.87 6.71 -9.79
N VAL A 167 -13.38 5.54 -9.35
CA VAL A 167 -11.96 5.16 -9.51
C VAL A 167 -11.62 4.88 -10.98
N THR A 168 -12.52 4.22 -11.71
CA THR A 168 -12.37 3.97 -13.16
C THR A 168 -12.51 5.25 -13.98
N LYS A 169 -13.44 6.15 -13.63
CA LYS A 169 -13.61 7.44 -14.31
C LYS A 169 -12.47 8.42 -14.01
N TRP A 170 -11.96 8.46 -12.79
CA TRP A 170 -10.85 9.34 -12.38
C TRP A 170 -9.53 8.99 -13.08
N LEU A 171 -9.21 7.70 -13.26
CA LEU A 171 -8.02 7.26 -14.01
C LEU A 171 -8.13 7.55 -15.52
N MET A 172 -9.34 7.60 -16.05
CA MET A 172 -9.61 7.91 -17.47
C MET A 172 -9.84 9.41 -17.73
N GLU A 173 -9.92 10.26 -16.69
CA GLU A 173 -10.04 11.71 -16.85
C GLU A 173 -8.70 12.33 -17.29
N PRO A 174 -8.66 13.05 -18.43
CA PRO A 174 -7.43 13.67 -18.94
C PRO A 174 -6.81 14.69 -17.95
N GLY A 175 -7.63 15.25 -17.05
CA GLY A 175 -7.18 16.17 -16.00
C GLY A 175 -6.38 15.50 -14.89
N THR A 176 -6.60 14.20 -14.63
CA THR A 176 -5.89 13.44 -13.60
C THR A 176 -4.43 13.25 -13.98
N TRP A 177 -4.15 12.96 -15.26
CA TRP A 177 -2.78 12.88 -15.78
C TRP A 177 -2.02 14.20 -15.65
N LYS A 178 -2.71 15.34 -15.75
CA LYS A 178 -2.09 16.65 -15.47
C LYS A 178 -1.74 16.81 -13.99
N ARG A 179 -2.60 16.37 -13.06
CA ARG A 179 -2.31 16.39 -11.62
C ARG A 179 -1.15 15.47 -11.26
N ILE A 180 -1.08 14.29 -11.88
CA ILE A 180 0.05 13.36 -11.76
C ILE A 180 1.33 14.00 -12.32
N ALA A 181 1.27 14.61 -13.51
CA ALA A 181 2.41 15.31 -14.09
C ALA A 181 2.90 16.46 -13.20
N TYR A 182 2.00 17.27 -12.64
CA TYR A 182 2.36 18.33 -11.70
C TYR A 182 2.97 17.80 -10.40
N ALA A 183 2.48 16.67 -9.87
CA ALA A 183 3.07 16.04 -8.70
C ALA A 183 4.49 15.52 -8.98
N VAL A 184 4.72 14.89 -10.14
CA VAL A 184 6.04 14.41 -10.57
C VAL A 184 7.01 15.58 -10.79
N VAL A 185 6.56 16.65 -11.46
CA VAL A 185 7.37 17.86 -11.68
C VAL A 185 7.67 18.56 -10.35
N GLY A 186 6.68 18.68 -9.46
CA GLY A 186 6.86 19.23 -8.11
C GLY A 186 7.88 18.44 -7.30
N MET A 187 7.79 17.11 -7.31
CA MET A 187 8.76 16.22 -6.65
C MET A 187 10.17 16.38 -7.24
N ALA A 188 10.30 16.45 -8.58
CA ALA A 188 11.57 16.69 -9.25
C ALA A 188 12.18 18.05 -8.87
N LEU A 189 11.35 19.09 -8.70
CA LEU A 189 11.78 20.43 -8.28
C LEU A 189 12.17 20.47 -6.80
N VAL A 190 11.45 19.77 -5.92
CA VAL A 190 11.83 19.65 -4.51
C VAL A 190 13.17 18.93 -4.38
N VAL A 191 13.37 17.81 -5.09
CA VAL A 191 14.65 17.07 -5.11
C VAL A 191 15.78 17.93 -5.69
N SER A 192 15.52 18.64 -6.79
CA SER A 192 16.51 19.53 -7.42
C SER A 192 16.85 20.74 -6.53
N GLY A 193 15.84 21.35 -5.89
CA GLY A 193 16.02 22.44 -4.94
C GLY A 193 16.78 22.00 -3.70
N LEU A 194 16.47 20.81 -3.15
CA LEU A 194 17.26 20.20 -2.08
C LEU A 194 18.72 20.01 -2.51
N ARG A 195 18.99 19.56 -3.74
CA ARG A 195 20.36 19.46 -4.24
C ARG A 195 21.04 20.82 -4.37
N ILE A 196 20.40 21.82 -5.00
CA ILE A 196 21.00 23.14 -5.20
C ILE A 196 21.28 23.86 -3.87
N VAL A 197 20.40 23.69 -2.88
CA VAL A 197 20.56 24.33 -1.55
C VAL A 197 21.51 23.53 -0.65
N ALA A 198 21.45 22.20 -0.68
CA ALA A 198 22.29 21.37 0.19
C ALA A 198 23.71 21.16 -0.34
N GLN A 199 23.93 21.13 -1.66
CA GLN A 199 25.26 20.97 -2.25
C GLN A 199 26.27 22.03 -1.78
N PRO A 200 26.00 23.35 -1.82
CA PRO A 200 26.97 24.34 -1.35
C PRO A 200 27.25 24.26 0.16
N VAL A 201 26.33 23.72 0.97
CA VAL A 201 26.53 23.50 2.41
C VAL A 201 27.41 22.26 2.65
N VAL A 202 27.19 21.19 1.90
CA VAL A 202 27.99 19.96 1.96
C VAL A 202 29.41 20.20 1.40
N ASP A 203 29.53 20.91 0.28
CA ASP A 203 30.80 21.28 -0.35
C ASP A 203 31.57 22.27 0.54
N GLY A 204 30.88 23.25 1.14
CA GLY A 204 31.47 24.17 2.11
C GLY A 204 31.95 23.47 3.39
N ALA A 205 31.21 22.48 3.90
CA ALA A 205 31.64 21.68 5.05
C ALA A 205 32.86 20.79 4.72
N ALA A 206 32.92 20.22 3.51
CA ALA A 206 34.06 19.45 3.04
C ALA A 206 35.31 20.33 2.86
N ASP A 207 35.16 21.56 2.37
CA ASP A 207 36.26 22.52 2.20
C ASP A 207 36.82 23.02 3.55
N VAL A 208 35.95 23.26 4.52
CA VAL A 208 36.36 23.64 5.89
C VAL A 208 37.08 22.48 6.57
N ALA A 209 36.55 21.26 6.47
CA ALA A 209 37.20 20.06 7.00
C ALA A 209 38.57 19.83 6.34
N GLY A 210 38.68 20.02 5.02
CA GLY A 210 39.94 19.93 4.28
C GLY A 210 40.97 20.98 4.70
N LYS A 211 40.55 22.22 4.96
CA LYS A 211 41.44 23.30 5.44
C LYS A 211 41.93 23.05 6.87
N VAL A 212 41.07 22.57 7.76
CA VAL A 212 41.44 22.22 9.14
C VAL A 212 42.42 21.05 9.16
N ALA A 213 42.19 20.02 8.34
CA ALA A 213 43.10 18.88 8.21
C ALA A 213 44.49 19.29 7.69
N ARG A 214 44.57 20.15 6.67
CA ARG A 214 45.85 20.66 6.15
C ARG A 214 46.58 21.55 7.15
N ALA A 215 45.86 22.39 7.91
CA ALA A 215 46.44 23.23 8.96
C ALA A 215 46.98 22.40 10.14
N ALA A 216 46.31 21.29 10.49
CA ALA A 216 46.79 20.36 11.51
C ALA A 216 48.08 19.63 11.08
N ILE A 217 48.19 19.24 9.81
CA ILE A 217 49.39 18.60 9.25
C ILE A 217 50.57 19.59 9.18
N ALA A 218 50.32 20.87 8.89
CA ALA A 218 51.36 21.89 8.82
C ALA A 218 51.93 22.31 10.19
N LYS A 219 51.16 22.16 11.27
CA LYS A 219 51.60 22.44 12.65
C LYS A 219 52.32 21.26 13.34
N GLY A 220 52.34 20.08 12.71
CA GLY A 220 52.97 18.88 13.23
C GLY A 220 54.35 18.55 12.64
N LYS A 221 54.99 19.51 11.95
CA LYS A 221 56.37 19.42 11.45
C LYS A 221 57.26 20.46 12.12
#